data_AF-A0A955MC07-F1
#
_entry.id   AF-A0A955MC07-F1
#
_cell.length_a   1.000
_cell.length_b   1.000
_cell.length_c   1.000
_cell.angle_alpha   90.00
_cell.angle_beta   90.00
_cell.angle_gamma   90.00
#
_symmetry.space_group_name_H-M   'P 1'
#
loop_
_entity.id
_entity.type
_entity.pdbx_description
1 polymer ?
#
loop_
_entity_poly.entity_id
_entity_poly.type
_entity_poly.pdbx_seq_one_letter_code
_entity_poly.pdbx_strand_id
1 'polypeptide(L)' 'SALVPQAEQAFDATQISFETGTVSFLDWLDTERTYLQTRLAYYKAITDYNKSIAFLERVIGGSLQGEHHEE' A
#
# COMPACT_ATOMS: atom_id res chain seq x y z
N SER A 1 -6.67 -4.64 -2.45
CA SER A 1 -6.35 -3.47 -3.27
C SER A 1 -5.36 -3.91 -4.35
N ALA A 2 -5.74 -3.82 -5.64
CA ALA A 2 -4.90 -4.29 -6.74
C ALA A 2 -3.78 -3.30 -7.14
N LEU A 3 -3.73 -2.11 -6.50
CA LEU A 3 -2.83 -1.03 -6.89
C LEU A 3 -1.34 -1.34 -6.63
N VAL A 4 -1.00 -1.97 -5.50
CA VAL A 4 0.39 -2.34 -5.21
C VAL A 4 0.92 -3.36 -6.22
N PRO A 5 0.22 -4.50 -6.48
CA PRO A 5 0.64 -5.45 -7.51
C PRO A 5 0.71 -4.83 -8.92
N GLN A 6 -0.20 -3.92 -9.28
CA GLN A 6 -0.17 -3.26 -10.58
C GLN A 6 1.04 -2.34 -10.72
N ALA A 7 1.37 -1.57 -9.68
CA ALA A 7 2.54 -0.70 -9.70
C ALA A 7 3.85 -1.50 -9.73
N GLU A 8 3.89 -2.66 -9.07
CA GLU A 8 5.01 -3.61 -9.15
C GLU A 8 5.20 -4.15 -10.55
N GLN A 9 4.13 -4.63 -11.19
CA GLN A 9 4.18 -5.12 -12.57
C GLN A 9 4.67 -4.05 -13.56
N ALA A 10 4.25 -2.79 -13.37
CA ALA A 10 4.71 -1.67 -14.19
C ALA A 10 6.21 -1.38 -13.97
N PHE A 11 6.68 -1.43 -12.73
CA PHE A 11 8.09 -1.30 -12.39
C PHE A 11 8.94 -2.42 -13.03
N ASP A 12 8.53 -3.68 -12.88
CA ASP A 12 9.24 -4.84 -13.45
C ASP A 12 9.30 -4.76 -14.99
N ALA A 13 8.19 -4.40 -15.64
CA ALA A 13 8.14 -4.28 -17.10
C ALA A 13 9.02 -3.14 -17.64
N THR A 14 9.07 -2.01 -16.93
CA THR A 14 9.89 -0.86 -17.33
C THR A 14 11.36 -1.06 -17.00
N GLN A 15 11.70 -1.84 -15.97
CA GLN A 15 13.06 -2.28 -15.72
C GLN A 15 13.60 -3.09 -16.90
N ILE A 16 12.86 -4.11 -17.35
CA ILE A 16 13.23 -4.92 -18.52
C ILE A 16 13.36 -4.04 -19.77
N SER A 17 12.44 -3.09 -19.95
CA SER A 17 12.47 -2.17 -21.09
C SER A 17 13.68 -1.23 -21.04
N PHE A 18 14.11 -0.80 -19.86
CA PHE A 18 15.30 0.03 -19.68
C PHE A 18 16.58 -0.79 -19.94
N GLU A 19 16.67 -2.00 -19.41
CA GLU A 19 17.80 -2.91 -19.61
C GLU A 19 17.99 -3.30 -21.09
N THR A 20 16.90 -3.36 -21.86
CA THR A 20 16.94 -3.60 -23.31
C THR A 20 17.11 -2.32 -24.16
N GLY A 21 17.17 -1.14 -23.53
CA GLY A 21 17.33 0.14 -24.22
C GLY A 21 16.07 0.65 -24.92
N THR A 22 14.89 0.12 -24.58
CA THR A 22 13.60 0.47 -25.18
C THR A 22 12.96 1.71 -24.52
N VAL A 23 13.30 2.00 -23.27
CA VAL A 23 12.88 3.23 -22.56
C VAL A 23 14.07 3.91 -21.89
N SER A 24 13.91 5.17 -21.50
CA SER A 24 14.96 5.91 -20.81
C SER A 24 15.06 5.54 -19.33
N PHE A 25 16.19 5.88 -18.70
CA PHE A 25 16.35 5.77 -17.25
C PHE A 25 15.27 6.56 -16.49
N LEU A 26 14.83 7.72 -17.01
CA LEU A 26 13.82 8.54 -16.35
C LEU A 26 12.44 7.88 -16.37
N ASP A 27 12.12 7.11 -17.43
CA ASP A 27 10.85 6.37 -17.51
C ASP A 27 10.80 5.25 -16.47
N TRP A 28 11.90 4.51 -16.30
CA TRP A 28 12.02 3.49 -15.25
C TRP A 28 12.04 4.10 -13.84
N LEU A 29 12.74 5.21 -13.63
CA LEU A 29 12.76 5.88 -12.32
C LEU A 29 11.36 6.37 -11.91
N ASP A 30 10.52 6.76 -12.87
CA ASP A 30 9.15 7.20 -12.56
C ASP A 30 8.24 6.04 -12.14
N THR A 31 8.39 4.85 -12.75
CA THR A 31 7.66 3.66 -12.31
C THR A 31 8.16 3.14 -10.96
N GLU A 32 9.46 3.22 -10.68
CA GLU A 32 10.01 2.91 -9.34
C GLU A 32 9.42 3.85 -8.29
N ARG A 33 9.41 5.16 -8.56
CA ARG A 33 8.79 6.16 -7.67
C ARG A 33 7.32 5.83 -7.42
N THR A 34 6.58 5.53 -8.48
CA THR A 34 5.15 5.20 -8.40
C THR A 34 4.90 3.95 -7.56
N TYR A 35 5.70 2.91 -7.74
CA TYR A 35 5.64 1.68 -6.94
C TYR A 35 5.88 1.96 -5.45
N LEU A 36 6.95 2.68 -5.13
CA LEU A 36 7.29 3.02 -3.74
C LEU A 36 6.23 3.90 -3.08
N GLN A 37 5.70 4.90 -3.80
CA GLN A 37 4.62 5.75 -3.30
C GLN A 37 3.33 4.96 -3.06
N THR A 38 2.99 4.03 -3.96
CA THR A 38 1.81 3.17 -3.83
C THR A 38 1.93 2.25 -2.62
N ARG A 39 3.10 1.65 -2.40
CA ARG A 39 3.38 0.85 -1.20
C ARG A 39 3.27 1.68 0.08
N LEU A 40 3.84 2.90 0.08
CA LEU A 40 3.74 3.79 1.24
C LEU A 40 2.29 4.17 1.54
N ALA A 41 1.50 4.49 0.52
CA ALA A 41 0.08 4.80 0.67
C ALA A 41 -0.72 3.61 1.23
N TYR A 42 -0.42 2.39 0.79
CA TYR A 42 -1.04 1.17 1.33
C TYR A 42 -0.80 1.01 2.85
N TYR A 43 0.45 1.13 3.31
CA TYR A 43 0.75 1.02 4.74
C TYR A 43 0.18 2.17 5.57
N LYS A 44 0.14 3.38 5.01
CA LYS A 44 -0.54 4.52 5.64
C LYS A 44 -2.03 4.24 5.82
N ALA A 45 -2.71 3.73 4.79
CA ALA A 45 -4.12 3.38 4.86
C ALA A 45 -4.42 2.33 5.96
N ILE A 46 -3.58 1.30 6.09
CA ILE A 46 -3.70 0.31 7.18
C ILE A 46 -3.50 0.98 8.54
N THR A 47 -2.47 1.81 8.65
CA THR A 47 -2.15 2.50 9.91
C THR A 47 -3.28 3.44 10.32
N ASP A 48 -3.82 4.21 9.39
CA ASP A 48 -4.90 5.16 9.63
C ASP A 48 -6.22 4.45 9.94
N TYR A 49 -6.47 3.29 9.31
CA TYR A 49 -7.57 2.41 9.70
C TYR A 49 -7.46 1.96 11.16
N ASN A 50 -6.31 1.41 11.57
CA ASN A 50 -6.09 0.95 12.94
C ASN A 50 -6.19 2.09 13.96
N LYS A 51 -5.66 3.28 13.63
CA LYS A 51 -5.82 4.48 14.46
C LYS A 51 -7.30 4.89 14.59
N SER A 52 -8.06 4.78 13.51
CA SER A 52 -9.49 5.11 13.51
C SER A 52 -10.29 4.15 14.39
N ILE A 53 -9.98 2.84 14.33
CA ILE A 53 -10.56 1.84 15.24
C ILE A 53 -10.23 2.18 16.69
N ALA A 54 -8.97 2.38 17.03
CA ALA A 54 -8.57 2.71 18.41
C ALA A 54 -9.20 4.02 18.91
N PHE A 55 -9.35 5.02 18.03
CA PHE A 55 -10.06 6.26 18.36
C PHE A 55 -11.54 6.00 18.68
N LEU A 56 -12.23 5.19 17.88
CA LEU A 56 -13.62 4.83 18.13
C LEU A 56 -13.78 4.03 19.42
N GLU A 57 -12.94 3.02 19.66
CA GLU A 57 -12.94 2.23 20.91
C GLU A 57 -12.78 3.12 22.15
N ARG A 58 -11.87 4.09 22.08
CA ARG A 58 -11.69 5.09 23.14
C ARG A 58 -12.94 5.94 23.36
N VAL A 59 -13.64 6.34 22.31
CA VAL A 59 -14.84 7.19 22.39
C VAL A 59 -16.03 6.42 22.97
N ILE A 60 -16.20 5.15 22.60
CA ILE A 60 -17.33 4.33 23.06
C ILE A 60 -17.05 3.61 24.40
N GLY A 61 -15.78 3.54 24.82
CA GLY A 61 -15.38 2.91 26.09
C GLY A 61 -15.35 1.39 26.07
N GLY A 62 -15.21 0.76 24.89
CA GLY A 62 -15.22 -0.69 24.71
C GLY A 62 -14.63 -1.12 23.37
N SER A 63 -14.33 -2.41 23.20
CA SER A 63 -13.74 -2.93 21.96
C SER A 63 -14.77 -3.07 20.85
N LEU A 64 -14.35 -2.74 19.62
CA LEU A 64 -15.18 -2.90 18.42
C LEU A 64 -15.18 -4.34 17.88
N GLN A 65 -14.24 -5.19 18.28
CA GLN A 65 -14.18 -6.57 17.79
C GLN A 65 -15.22 -7.49 18.43
N GLY A 66 -15.96 -7.03 19.46
CA GLY A 66 -16.83 -7.86 20.26
C GLY A 66 -16.01 -8.87 21.07
N GLU A 67 -16.22 -8.92 22.38
CA GLU A 67 -15.71 -10.05 23.14
C GLU A 67 -16.40 -11.31 22.59
N HIS A 68 -15.68 -12.11 21.80
CA HIS A 68 -16.03 -13.50 21.55
C HIS A 68 -15.91 -14.21 22.90
N HIS A 69 -16.95 -14.09 23.72
CA HIS A 69 -17.18 -14.99 24.84
C HIS A 69 -17.53 -16.34 24.23
N GLU A 70 -16.51 -17.17 24.03
CA GLU A 70 -16.68 -18.61 23.94
C GLU A 70 -17.07 -19.09 25.35
N GLU A 71 -18.36 -19.42 25.54
CA GLU A 71 -18.86 -20.25 26.64
C GLU A 71 -18.79 -21.74 26.27
#